data_AF-A0A316I0A6-F1
#
_entry.id   AF-A0A316I0A6-F1
#
_cell.length_a   1.000
_cell.length_b   1.000
_cell.length_c   1.000
_cell.angle_alpha   90.00
_cell.angle_beta   90.00
_cell.angle_gamma   90.00
#
_symmetry.space_group_name_H-M   'P 1'
#
loop_
_entity.id
_entity.type
_entity.pdbx_description
1 polymer ?
#
loop_
_entity_poly.entity_id
_entity_poly.type
_entity_poly.pdbx_seq_one_letter_code
_entity_poly.pdbx_strand_id
1 'polypeptide(L)'
;MEQVKFGGELISRLMTHLCERLDGCLGVGLSVWPDGALLKAVGVAAELDQAQVEGREGPLVDASRDERQAAGKVGGLDVVAVPGSWGDGGPVVLTVYLDHEPEAEDLKAIEEIEPLVATAAAVIEFCAGEVLRADQMVRMVQHRRYIEQAKGLLMGARPCPPGDAFELLVRASQHANVKLRDVAMALVLVACGELEDADDMSMPPKIAYDTAQRLWEALHV
;
A
#
# COMPACT_ATOMS: atom_id res chain seq x y z
N MET A 1 6.41 -6.76 -2.37
CA MET A 1 5.58 -6.90 -3.58
C MET A 1 4.15 -6.61 -3.16
N GLU A 2 3.67 -5.40 -3.45
CA GLU A 2 2.86 -5.06 -4.65
C GLU A 2 1.44 -5.64 -4.64
N GLN A 3 0.68 -5.43 -3.57
CA GLN A 3 -0.76 -5.73 -3.55
C GLN A 3 -1.55 -4.58 -2.91
N VAL A 4 -1.60 -3.44 -3.61
CA VAL A 4 -2.78 -2.56 -3.77
C VAL A 4 -2.60 -1.78 -5.08
N LYS A 5 -2.42 -2.48 -6.22
CA LYS A 5 -2.17 -1.80 -7.50
C LYS A 5 -3.40 -1.10 -8.08
N PHE A 6 -4.62 -1.55 -7.78
CA PHE A 6 -5.82 -1.05 -8.46
C PHE A 6 -6.30 0.32 -7.97
N GLY A 7 -6.09 0.65 -6.69
CA GLY A 7 -6.54 1.94 -6.15
C GLY A 7 -5.71 3.12 -6.66
N GLY A 8 -4.41 3.12 -6.35
CA GLY A 8 -3.53 4.21 -6.76
C GLY A 8 -3.47 4.41 -8.28
N GLU A 9 -3.65 3.33 -9.06
CA GLU A 9 -3.67 3.39 -10.53
C GLU A 9 -4.90 4.14 -11.07
N LEU A 10 -6.08 3.98 -10.47
CA LEU A 10 -7.28 4.69 -10.91
C LEU A 10 -7.14 6.20 -10.71
N ILE A 11 -6.71 6.64 -9.52
CA ILE A 11 -6.43 8.06 -9.25
C ILE A 11 -5.39 8.59 -10.23
N SER A 12 -4.29 7.84 -10.43
CA SER A 12 -3.22 8.24 -11.35
C SER A 12 -3.75 8.42 -12.77
N ARG A 13 -4.60 7.51 -13.27
CA ARG A 13 -5.19 7.61 -14.61
C ARG A 13 -6.14 8.78 -14.76
N LEU A 14 -6.98 9.06 -13.77
CA LEU A 14 -7.88 10.21 -13.80
C LEU A 14 -7.10 11.54 -13.80
N MET A 15 -6.06 11.64 -12.98
CA MET A 15 -5.18 12.82 -12.94
C MET A 15 -4.37 12.99 -14.21
N THR A 16 -3.81 11.90 -14.75
CA THR A 16 -3.11 11.93 -16.06
C THR A 16 -4.08 12.33 -17.17
N HIS A 17 -5.29 11.78 -17.18
CA HIS A 17 -6.31 12.15 -18.17
C HIS A 17 -6.69 13.64 -18.09
N LEU A 18 -6.83 14.19 -16.88
CA LEU A 18 -7.06 15.62 -16.70
C LEU A 18 -5.90 16.44 -17.27
N CYS A 19 -4.65 16.07 -16.95
CA CYS A 19 -3.50 16.82 -17.44
C CYS A 19 -3.30 16.70 -18.96
N GLU A 20 -3.64 15.56 -19.57
CA GLU A 20 -3.60 15.39 -21.04
C GLU A 20 -4.73 16.14 -21.76
N ARG A 21 -5.84 16.44 -21.07
CA ARG A 21 -6.99 17.18 -21.63
C ARG A 21 -6.80 18.70 -21.57
N LEU A 22 -5.97 19.18 -20.66
CA LEU A 22 -5.68 20.60 -20.45
C LEU A 22 -4.41 20.98 -21.21
N ASP A 23 -4.53 21.87 -22.19
CA ASP A 23 -3.35 22.46 -22.83
C ASP A 23 -2.52 23.20 -21.77
N GLY A 24 -1.19 23.17 -21.87
CA GLY A 24 -0.33 23.85 -20.90
C GLY A 24 -0.28 23.24 -19.49
N CYS A 25 -0.93 22.10 -19.22
CA CYS A 25 -0.83 21.42 -17.93
C CYS A 25 0.56 20.86 -17.68
N LEU A 26 1.16 21.28 -16.55
CA LEU A 26 2.48 20.86 -16.11
C LEU A 26 2.45 19.97 -14.87
N GLY A 27 1.30 19.89 -14.18
CA GLY A 27 1.14 18.98 -13.06
C GLY A 27 -0.25 18.99 -12.44
N VAL A 28 -0.59 17.88 -11.79
CA VAL A 28 -1.84 17.70 -11.04
C VAL A 28 -1.50 17.04 -9.72
N GLY A 29 -2.02 17.55 -8.61
CA GLY A 29 -1.79 17.04 -7.26
C GLY A 29 -3.09 16.72 -6.54
N LEU A 30 -3.06 15.74 -5.65
CA LEU A 30 -4.19 15.37 -4.81
C LEU A 30 -3.68 15.17 -3.38
N SER A 31 -4.21 15.98 -2.45
CA SER A 31 -3.79 15.97 -1.04
C SER A 31 -4.99 15.82 -0.11
N VAL A 32 -4.78 15.22 1.07
CA VAL A 32 -5.78 15.03 2.12
C VAL A 32 -5.51 15.97 3.29
N TRP A 33 -6.57 16.61 3.79
CA TRP A 33 -6.54 17.48 4.97
C TRP A 33 -7.07 16.77 6.20
N PRO A 34 -6.67 17.16 7.43
CA PRO A 34 -5.96 18.39 7.80
C PRO A 34 -4.43 18.37 7.66
N ASP A 35 -3.84 17.20 7.43
CA ASP A 35 -2.38 17.02 7.48
C ASP A 35 -1.65 17.50 6.20
N GLY A 36 -2.40 17.77 5.12
CA GLY A 36 -1.83 18.12 3.81
C GLY A 36 -1.07 16.95 3.19
N ALA A 37 -1.42 15.71 3.55
CA ALA A 37 -0.72 14.52 3.11
C ALA A 37 -0.98 14.31 1.60
N LEU A 38 0.10 14.31 0.81
CA LEU A 38 0.01 14.08 -0.63
C LEU A 38 -0.38 12.62 -0.91
N LEU A 39 -1.57 12.40 -1.49
CA LEU A 39 -2.00 11.08 -1.95
C LEU A 39 -1.31 10.72 -3.26
N LYS A 40 -1.30 11.67 -4.20
CA LYS A 40 -0.75 11.47 -5.53
C LYS A 40 -0.38 12.80 -6.16
N ALA A 41 0.67 12.79 -6.98
CA ALA A 41 1.00 13.90 -7.86
C ALA A 41 1.48 13.39 -9.22
N VAL A 42 1.27 14.22 -10.23
CA VAL A 42 1.79 14.12 -11.59
C VAL A 42 2.53 15.41 -11.91
N GLY A 43 3.70 15.31 -12.53
CA GLY A 43 4.48 16.48 -12.94
C GLY A 43 4.95 17.34 -11.76
N VAL A 44 4.89 18.67 -11.94
CA VAL A 44 5.43 19.66 -10.97
C VAL A 44 4.68 19.70 -9.64
N ALA A 45 3.47 19.15 -9.58
CA ALA A 45 2.62 19.20 -8.39
C ALA A 45 3.27 18.53 -7.17
N ALA A 46 4.12 17.53 -7.36
CA ALA A 46 4.80 16.83 -6.26
C ALA A 46 5.66 17.78 -5.42
N GLU A 47 6.37 18.69 -6.08
CA GLU A 47 7.26 19.66 -5.42
C GLU A 47 6.49 20.90 -4.98
N LEU A 48 5.58 21.42 -5.82
CA LEU A 48 4.88 22.68 -5.57
C LEU A 48 3.77 22.56 -4.52
N ASP A 49 3.07 21.41 -4.43
CA ASP A 49 2.11 21.19 -3.35
C ASP A 49 2.82 21.05 -2.00
N GLN A 50 3.93 20.30 -1.97
CA GLN A 50 4.73 20.15 -0.75
C GLN A 50 5.23 21.50 -0.23
N ALA A 51 5.70 22.38 -1.12
CA ALA A 51 6.13 23.73 -0.76
C ALA A 51 4.99 24.57 -0.14
N GLN A 52 3.76 24.48 -0.67
CA GLN A 52 2.60 25.18 -0.11
C GLN A 52 2.23 24.65 1.28
N VAL A 53 2.26 23.32 1.48
CA VAL A 53 1.96 22.70 2.78
C VAL A 53 3.00 23.08 3.83
N GLU A 54 4.29 23.01 3.48
CA GLU A 54 5.40 23.40 4.37
C GLU A 54 5.38 24.89 4.72
N GLY A 55 5.13 25.74 3.72
CA GLY A 55 4.96 27.19 3.90
C GLY A 55 3.66 27.58 4.60
N ARG A 56 2.66 26.68 4.63
CA ARG A 56 1.29 26.91 5.13
C ARG A 56 0.61 28.10 4.45
N GLU A 57 0.92 28.32 3.18
CA GLU A 57 0.41 29.41 2.35
C GLU A 57 0.22 28.96 0.90
N GLY A 58 -0.64 29.67 0.17
CA GLY A 58 -0.90 29.44 -1.25
C GLY A 58 -2.25 28.78 -1.54
N PRO A 59 -2.63 28.70 -2.82
CA PRO A 59 -3.98 28.29 -3.23
C PRO A 59 -4.43 26.92 -2.70
N LEU A 60 -3.53 25.93 -2.58
CA LEU A 60 -3.86 24.63 -1.99
C LEU A 60 -4.29 24.76 -0.51
N VAL A 61 -3.59 25.60 0.26
CA VAL A 61 -3.87 25.82 1.69
C VAL A 61 -5.11 26.70 1.87
N ASP A 62 -5.31 27.67 0.98
CA ASP A 62 -6.49 28.53 1.01
C ASP A 62 -7.75 27.73 0.65
N ALA A 63 -7.68 26.90 -0.40
CA ALA A 63 -8.80 26.07 -0.83
C ALA A 63 -9.23 25.06 0.24
N SER A 64 -8.27 24.49 0.96
CA SER A 64 -8.58 23.55 2.05
C SER A 64 -9.20 24.23 3.27
N ARG A 65 -8.72 25.42 3.61
CA ARG A 65 -9.18 26.17 4.79
C ARG A 65 -10.56 26.77 4.58
N ASP A 66 -10.80 27.32 3.39
CA ASP A 66 -12.03 28.03 3.07
C ASP A 66 -13.09 27.11 2.45
N GLU A 67 -12.72 25.86 2.13
CA GLU A 67 -13.53 24.87 1.41
C GLU A 67 -14.15 25.46 0.14
N ARG A 68 -13.36 26.26 -0.57
CA ARG A 68 -13.73 26.87 -1.84
C ARG A 68 -12.59 26.77 -2.83
N GLN A 69 -12.92 26.81 -4.11
CA GLN A 69 -11.90 26.93 -5.14
C GLN A 69 -11.04 28.17 -4.91
N ALA A 70 -9.73 27.98 -5.01
CA ALA A 70 -8.74 29.06 -4.99
C ALA A 70 -7.88 28.99 -6.24
N ALA A 71 -7.43 30.14 -6.73
CA ALA A 71 -6.48 30.22 -7.83
C ALA A 71 -5.39 31.24 -7.51
N GLY A 72 -4.21 31.05 -8.06
CA GLY A 72 -3.08 31.94 -7.83
C GLY A 72 -1.84 31.49 -8.57
N LYS A 73 -0.67 31.94 -8.10
CA LYS A 73 0.61 31.54 -8.68
C LYS A 73 1.53 30.89 -7.65
N VAL A 74 2.17 29.79 -8.05
CA VAL A 74 3.13 29.04 -7.23
C VAL A 74 4.27 28.60 -8.13
N GLY A 75 5.52 28.87 -7.73
CA GLY A 75 6.69 28.51 -8.54
C GLY A 75 6.74 29.19 -9.92
N GLY A 76 6.01 30.29 -10.12
CA GLY A 76 5.89 30.98 -11.41
C GLY A 76 4.82 30.43 -12.35
N LEU A 77 4.12 29.37 -11.95
CA LEU A 77 3.00 28.76 -12.69
C LEU A 77 1.66 29.22 -12.11
N ASP A 78 0.63 29.22 -12.94
CA ASP A 78 -0.74 29.38 -12.49
C ASP A 78 -1.23 28.07 -11.89
N VAL A 79 -1.96 28.16 -10.78
CA VAL A 79 -2.52 27.00 -10.10
C VAL A 79 -3.99 27.24 -9.78
N VAL A 80 -4.81 26.22 -10.00
CA VAL A 80 -6.19 26.11 -9.51
C VAL A 80 -6.23 25.00 -8.49
N ALA A 81 -6.75 25.30 -7.30
CA ALA A 81 -6.99 24.35 -6.23
C ALA A 81 -8.49 24.22 -5.99
N VAL A 82 -9.03 23.01 -6.10
CA VAL A 82 -10.45 22.70 -5.92
C VAL A 82 -10.59 21.72 -4.75
N PRO A 83 -11.33 22.08 -3.69
CA PRO A 83 -11.62 21.17 -2.60
C PRO A 83 -12.78 20.24 -2.98
N GLY A 84 -12.56 18.96 -2.80
CA GLY A 84 -13.55 17.90 -2.88
C GLY A 84 -14.04 17.49 -1.50
N SER A 85 -15.34 17.36 -1.36
CA SER A 85 -15.94 16.87 -0.11
C SER A 85 -15.57 15.41 0.13
N TRP A 86 -15.06 15.12 1.34
CA TRP A 86 -14.67 13.79 1.77
C TRP A 86 -15.04 13.53 3.23
N GLY A 87 -15.98 12.59 3.44
CA GLY A 87 -16.23 11.86 4.70
C GLY A 87 -16.08 12.66 6.01
N ASP A 88 -15.69 11.96 7.09
CA ASP A 88 -15.35 12.56 8.38
C ASP A 88 -13.85 12.93 8.48
N GLY A 89 -13.07 12.64 7.44
CA GLY A 89 -11.60 12.72 7.41
C GLY A 89 -11.02 14.10 7.05
N GLY A 90 -11.84 15.03 6.55
CA GLY A 90 -11.40 16.33 6.04
C GLY A 90 -11.31 16.34 4.50
N PRO A 91 -11.32 17.52 3.86
CA PRO A 91 -11.44 17.63 2.41
C PRO A 91 -10.22 17.06 1.68
N VAL A 92 -10.46 16.46 0.51
CA VAL A 92 -9.40 16.27 -0.49
C VAL A 92 -9.24 17.56 -1.28
N VAL A 93 -8.04 17.90 -1.71
CA VAL A 93 -7.81 19.06 -2.55
C VAL A 93 -7.07 18.61 -3.80
N LEU A 94 -7.69 18.89 -4.95
CA LEU A 94 -7.11 18.71 -6.28
C LEU A 94 -6.43 20.02 -6.70
N THR A 95 -5.14 19.98 -7.02
CA THR A 95 -4.40 21.09 -7.61
C THR A 95 -4.09 20.81 -9.07
N VAL A 96 -4.15 21.85 -9.90
CA VAL A 96 -3.79 21.79 -11.32
C VAL A 96 -2.91 22.97 -11.64
N TYR A 97 -1.72 22.69 -12.19
CA TYR A 97 -0.71 23.68 -12.54
C TYR A 97 -0.65 23.87 -14.06
N LEU A 98 -0.83 25.11 -14.50
CA LEU A 98 -0.85 25.52 -15.91
C LEU A 98 0.30 26.50 -16.19
N ASP A 99 0.82 26.50 -17.41
CA ASP A 99 1.80 27.49 -17.88
C ASP A 99 1.14 28.79 -18.39
N HIS A 100 -0.18 28.88 -18.31
CA HIS A 100 -0.99 30.05 -18.64
C HIS A 100 -2.07 30.31 -17.58
N GLU A 101 -2.66 31.50 -17.62
CA GLU A 101 -3.79 31.86 -16.76
C GLU A 101 -4.99 30.92 -17.03
N PRO A 102 -5.69 30.42 -16.00
CA PRO A 102 -6.78 29.45 -16.19
C PRO A 102 -7.93 30.06 -16.99
N GLU A 103 -8.29 29.41 -18.10
CA GLU A 103 -9.41 29.79 -18.95
C GLU A 103 -10.70 29.07 -18.53
N ALA A 104 -11.84 29.53 -19.06
CA ALA A 104 -13.14 28.93 -18.74
C ALA A 104 -13.25 27.45 -19.13
N GLU A 105 -12.54 27.02 -20.19
CA GLU A 105 -12.49 25.62 -20.61
C GLU A 105 -11.70 24.76 -19.63
N ASP A 106 -10.61 25.29 -19.07
CA ASP A 106 -9.81 24.58 -18.06
C ASP A 106 -10.62 24.35 -16.80
N LEU A 107 -11.25 25.42 -16.29
CA LEU A 107 -12.08 25.35 -15.08
C LEU A 107 -13.19 24.34 -15.24
N LYS A 108 -13.84 24.31 -16.42
CA LYS A 108 -14.89 23.34 -16.72
C LYS A 108 -14.36 21.90 -16.73
N ALA A 109 -13.19 21.64 -17.31
CA ALA A 109 -12.60 20.31 -17.31
C ALA A 109 -12.17 19.86 -15.89
N ILE A 110 -11.68 20.79 -15.07
CA ILE A 110 -11.35 20.53 -13.66
C ILE A 110 -12.62 20.20 -12.88
N GLU A 111 -13.68 21.00 -13.00
CA GLU A 111 -14.99 20.76 -12.37
C GLU A 111 -15.62 19.43 -12.80
N GLU A 112 -15.42 18.99 -14.05
CA GLU A 112 -15.91 17.71 -14.56
C GLU A 112 -15.17 16.50 -13.96
N ILE A 113 -13.85 16.60 -13.75
CA ILE A 113 -13.01 15.47 -13.32
C ILE A 113 -12.82 15.41 -11.81
N GLU A 114 -12.81 16.55 -11.11
CA GLU A 114 -12.60 16.62 -9.66
C GLU A 114 -13.49 15.64 -8.89
N PRO A 115 -14.82 15.56 -9.13
CA PRO A 115 -15.68 14.65 -8.38
C PRO A 115 -15.34 13.18 -8.59
N LEU A 116 -14.82 12.82 -9.78
CA LEU A 116 -14.38 11.46 -10.09
C LEU A 116 -13.11 11.12 -9.31
N VAL A 117 -12.17 12.05 -9.21
CA VAL A 117 -10.93 11.88 -8.44
C VAL A 117 -11.23 11.77 -6.96
N ALA A 118 -12.05 12.66 -6.42
CA ALA A 118 -12.48 12.63 -5.01
C ALA A 118 -13.19 11.32 -4.67
N THR A 119 -14.14 10.88 -5.52
CA THR A 119 -14.85 9.61 -5.32
C THR A 119 -13.93 8.41 -5.41
N ALA A 120 -13.01 8.38 -6.38
CA ALA A 120 -12.06 7.28 -6.53
C ALA A 120 -11.19 7.12 -5.28
N ALA A 121 -10.65 8.23 -4.78
CA ALA A 121 -9.89 8.22 -3.56
C ALA A 121 -10.75 7.75 -2.36
N ALA A 122 -12.02 8.16 -2.26
CA ALA A 122 -12.91 7.76 -1.15
C ALA A 122 -13.17 6.24 -1.14
N VAL A 123 -13.41 5.67 -2.33
CA VAL A 123 -13.57 4.21 -2.50
C VAL A 123 -12.30 3.47 -2.10
N ILE A 124 -11.13 4.01 -2.43
CA ILE A 124 -9.85 3.38 -2.10
C ILE A 124 -9.63 3.36 -0.59
N GLU A 125 -9.90 4.46 0.10
CA GLU A 125 -9.78 4.49 1.56
C GLU A 125 -10.75 3.50 2.22
N PHE A 126 -12.02 3.51 1.81
CA PHE A 126 -13.03 2.58 2.33
C PHE A 126 -12.63 1.11 2.11
N CYS A 127 -12.17 0.77 0.91
CA CYS A 127 -11.78 -0.59 0.57
C CYS A 127 -10.42 -1.01 1.13
N ALA A 128 -9.49 -0.09 1.39
CA ALA A 128 -8.17 -0.43 1.93
C ALA A 128 -8.28 -1.20 3.26
N GLY A 129 -9.24 -0.84 4.12
CA GLY A 129 -9.49 -1.53 5.39
C GLY A 129 -10.02 -2.97 5.23
N GLU A 130 -10.72 -3.26 4.14
CA GLU A 130 -11.28 -4.59 3.86
C GLU A 130 -10.26 -5.50 3.15
N VAL A 131 -9.52 -4.95 2.19
CA VAL A 131 -8.46 -5.67 1.45
C VAL A 131 -7.33 -6.09 2.39
N LEU A 132 -6.89 -5.21 3.30
CA LEU A 132 -5.86 -5.56 4.29
C LEU A 132 -6.29 -6.73 5.19
N ARG A 133 -7.58 -6.85 5.51
CA ARG A 133 -8.10 -7.98 6.30
C ARG A 133 -8.15 -9.27 5.48
N ALA A 134 -8.57 -9.20 4.22
CA ALA A 134 -8.58 -10.34 3.32
C ALA A 134 -7.17 -10.89 3.10
N ASP A 135 -6.18 -10.04 2.84
CA ASP A 135 -4.78 -10.44 2.65
C ASP A 135 -4.17 -11.04 3.92
N GLN A 136 -4.48 -10.47 5.10
CA GLN A 136 -4.06 -11.05 6.37
C GLN A 136 -4.66 -12.46 6.57
N MET A 137 -5.93 -12.65 6.22
CA MET A 137 -6.59 -13.97 6.27
C MET A 137 -5.94 -14.96 5.29
N VAL A 138 -5.66 -14.55 4.05
CA VAL A 138 -5.00 -15.39 3.04
C VAL A 138 -3.59 -15.79 3.52
N ARG A 139 -2.80 -14.86 4.04
CA ARG A 139 -1.47 -15.16 4.61
C ARG A 139 -1.56 -16.12 5.79
N MET A 140 -2.57 -15.99 6.66
CA MET A 140 -2.80 -16.94 7.75
C MET A 140 -3.11 -18.35 7.24
N VAL A 141 -3.89 -18.48 6.16
CA VAL A 141 -4.18 -19.77 5.51
C VAL A 141 -2.93 -20.36 4.85
N GLN A 142 -2.15 -19.56 4.12
CA GLN A 142 -0.88 -19.97 3.51
C GLN A 142 0.13 -20.46 4.56
N HIS A 143 0.31 -19.74 5.68
CA HIS A 143 1.20 -20.19 6.75
C HIS A 143 0.72 -21.48 7.43
N ARG A 144 -0.59 -21.70 7.54
CA ARG A 144 -1.15 -22.95 8.08
C ARG A 144 -0.78 -24.15 7.21
N ARG A 145 -0.76 -23.99 5.88
CA ARG A 145 -0.33 -25.04 4.95
C ARG A 145 1.08 -25.56 5.28
N TYR A 146 2.05 -24.67 5.45
CA TYR A 146 3.44 -25.05 5.73
C TYR A 146 3.62 -25.70 7.09
N ILE A 147 2.85 -25.28 8.09
CA ILE A 147 2.80 -25.96 9.39
C ILE A 147 2.30 -27.39 9.23
N GLU A 148 1.27 -27.62 8.41
CA GLU A 148 0.76 -28.97 8.15
C GLU A 148 1.74 -29.84 7.33
N GLN A 149 2.42 -29.26 6.33
CA GLN A 149 3.48 -29.96 5.59
C GLN A 149 4.66 -30.35 6.50
N ALA A 150 5.14 -29.40 7.32
CA ALA A 150 6.19 -29.64 8.30
C ALA A 150 5.81 -30.75 9.29
N LYS A 151 4.57 -30.77 9.79
CA LYS A 151 4.07 -31.89 10.61
C LYS A 151 4.14 -33.22 9.87
N GLY A 152 3.71 -33.26 8.60
CA GLY A 152 3.79 -34.45 7.76
C GLY A 152 5.22 -34.97 7.58
N LEU A 153 6.18 -34.06 7.34
CA LEU A 153 7.61 -34.40 7.26
C LEU A 153 8.13 -35.00 8.57
N LEU A 154 7.78 -34.40 9.72
CA LEU A 154 8.18 -34.91 11.03
C LEU A 154 7.58 -36.28 11.33
N MET A 155 6.30 -36.48 11.01
CA MET A 155 5.62 -37.77 11.18
C MET A 155 6.25 -38.86 10.30
N GLY A 156 6.68 -38.50 9.09
CA GLY A 156 7.36 -39.40 8.15
C GLY A 156 8.78 -39.76 8.61
N ALA A 157 9.54 -38.78 9.09
CA ALA A 157 10.91 -38.99 9.57
C ALA A 157 10.95 -39.79 10.88
N ARG A 158 10.02 -39.52 11.80
CA ARG A 158 9.85 -40.28 13.04
C ARG A 158 8.37 -40.56 13.26
N PRO A 159 7.93 -41.83 13.17
CA PRO A 159 6.54 -42.20 13.39
C PRO A 159 6.02 -41.66 14.73
N CYS A 160 5.15 -40.66 14.66
CA CYS A 160 4.52 -40.06 15.82
C CYS A 160 3.11 -39.54 15.46
N PRO A 161 2.21 -39.43 16.45
CA PRO A 161 0.92 -38.80 16.27
C PRO A 161 1.05 -37.34 15.76
N PRO A 162 0.07 -36.83 14.99
CA PRO A 162 0.09 -35.45 14.48
C PRO A 162 0.22 -34.37 15.56
N GLY A 163 -0.33 -34.62 16.75
CA GLY A 163 -0.20 -33.71 17.90
C GLY A 163 1.24 -33.59 18.39
N ASP A 164 1.95 -34.72 18.49
CA ASP A 164 3.34 -34.76 18.94
C ASP A 164 4.30 -34.09 17.95
N ALA A 165 4.02 -34.24 16.65
CA ALA A 165 4.75 -33.55 15.59
C ALA A 165 4.55 -32.02 15.67
N PHE A 166 3.32 -31.57 15.92
CA PHE A 166 3.04 -30.14 16.11
C PHE A 166 3.72 -29.59 17.36
N GLU A 167 3.64 -30.29 18.49
CA GLU A 167 4.31 -29.92 19.74
C GLU A 167 5.84 -29.86 19.60
N LEU A 168 6.42 -30.67 18.71
CA LEU A 168 7.84 -30.58 18.39
C LEU A 168 8.19 -29.26 17.67
N LEU A 169 7.37 -28.85 16.70
CA LEU A 169 7.54 -27.56 16.01
C LEU A 169 7.35 -26.38 16.98
N VAL A 170 6.34 -26.44 17.87
CA VAL A 170 6.08 -25.42 18.90
C VAL A 170 7.28 -25.27 19.82
N ARG A 171 7.83 -26.39 20.33
CA ARG A 171 9.00 -26.36 21.19
C ARG A 171 10.23 -25.79 20.49
N ALA A 172 10.48 -26.18 19.24
CA ALA A 172 11.58 -25.65 18.44
C ALA A 172 11.44 -24.12 18.22
N SER A 173 10.24 -23.67 17.89
CA SER A 173 9.88 -22.26 17.73
C SER A 173 10.09 -21.45 19.02
N GLN A 174 9.58 -21.95 20.14
CA GLN A 174 9.72 -21.29 21.44
C GLN A 174 11.18 -21.24 21.91
N HIS A 175 11.92 -22.34 21.78
CA HIS A 175 13.31 -22.42 22.21
C HIS A 175 14.20 -21.45 21.42
N ALA A 176 13.95 -21.31 20.12
CA ALA A 176 14.68 -20.36 19.28
C ALA A 176 14.14 -18.92 19.34
N ASN A 177 12.99 -18.70 20.00
CA ASN A 177 12.24 -17.45 19.96
C ASN A 177 11.98 -16.93 18.53
N VAL A 178 11.53 -17.84 17.67
CA VAL A 178 11.21 -17.59 16.25
C VAL A 178 9.75 -17.94 16.00
N LYS A 179 9.08 -17.26 15.07
CA LYS A 179 7.68 -17.56 14.75
C LYS A 179 7.56 -18.99 14.20
N LEU A 180 6.56 -19.72 14.68
CA LEU A 180 6.29 -21.12 14.32
C LEU A 180 6.20 -21.35 12.81
N ARG A 181 5.54 -20.44 12.09
CA ARG A 181 5.44 -20.47 10.63
C ARG A 181 6.80 -20.41 9.92
N ASP A 182 7.74 -19.65 10.45
CA ASP A 182 9.05 -19.47 9.84
C ASP A 182 9.89 -20.73 10.05
N VAL A 183 9.77 -21.37 11.22
CA VAL A 183 10.38 -22.68 11.50
C VAL A 183 9.79 -23.77 10.59
N ALA A 184 8.48 -23.76 10.39
CA ALA A 184 7.81 -24.71 9.51
C ALA A 184 8.23 -24.55 8.04
N MET A 185 8.26 -23.31 7.53
CA MET A 185 8.75 -23.02 6.17
C MET A 185 10.22 -23.42 6.01
N ALA A 186 11.07 -23.07 6.98
CA ALA A 186 12.47 -23.46 6.97
C ALA A 186 12.66 -24.98 7.00
N LEU A 187 11.81 -25.72 7.72
CA LEU A 187 11.86 -27.18 7.75
C LEU A 187 11.48 -27.79 6.40
N VAL A 188 10.43 -27.28 5.76
CA VAL A 188 10.04 -27.72 4.40
C VAL A 188 11.17 -27.44 3.41
N LEU A 189 11.81 -26.28 3.48
CA LEU A 189 12.97 -25.96 2.65
C LEU A 189 14.16 -26.88 2.89
N VAL A 190 14.50 -27.16 4.15
CA VAL A 190 15.61 -28.06 4.50
C VAL A 190 15.35 -29.49 4.02
N ALA A 191 14.11 -29.97 4.13
CA ALA A 191 13.75 -31.34 3.79
C ALA A 191 13.49 -31.55 2.28
N CYS A 192 12.82 -30.59 1.63
CA CYS A 192 12.32 -30.73 0.26
C CYS A 192 13.07 -29.86 -0.76
N GLY A 193 13.80 -28.82 -0.31
CA GLY A 193 14.57 -27.92 -1.17
C GLY A 193 13.81 -26.74 -1.78
N GLU A 194 12.47 -26.73 -1.70
CA GLU A 194 11.62 -25.68 -2.30
C GLU A 194 10.36 -25.39 -1.48
N LEU A 195 9.76 -24.22 -1.73
CA LEU A 195 8.44 -23.82 -1.23
C LEU A 195 7.51 -23.59 -2.43
N GLU A 196 6.32 -24.17 -2.39
CA GLU A 196 5.28 -23.89 -3.37
C GLU A 196 4.74 -22.45 -3.16
N ASP A 197 4.90 -21.56 -4.14
CA ASP A 197 4.57 -20.13 -4.06
C ASP A 197 5.60 -19.25 -3.30
N ALA A 198 6.90 -19.58 -3.40
CA ALA A 198 7.98 -18.81 -2.78
C ALA A 198 8.00 -17.31 -3.17
N ASP A 199 7.55 -16.97 -4.38
CA ASP A 199 7.61 -15.60 -4.93
C ASP A 199 6.75 -14.59 -4.16
N ASP A 200 5.70 -15.02 -3.44
CA ASP A 200 4.76 -14.13 -2.73
C ASP A 200 4.95 -14.12 -1.20
N MET A 201 5.99 -14.81 -0.69
CA MET A 201 6.24 -14.96 0.75
C MET A 201 7.60 -14.42 1.19
N SER A 202 7.64 -13.86 2.41
CA SER A 202 8.91 -13.52 3.06
C SER A 202 9.65 -14.80 3.43
N MET A 203 10.88 -14.94 2.93
CA MET A 203 11.75 -16.06 3.30
C MET A 203 12.00 -16.08 4.82
N PRO A 204 12.12 -17.26 5.43
CA PRO A 204 12.33 -17.38 6.86
C PRO A 204 13.72 -16.82 7.24
N PRO A 205 13.87 -16.19 8.42
CA PRO A 205 15.14 -15.63 8.86
C PRO A 205 16.15 -16.74 9.12
N LYS A 206 17.46 -16.42 9.08
CA LYS A 206 18.55 -17.39 9.27
C LYS A 206 18.39 -18.24 10.54
N ILE A 207 17.96 -17.63 11.65
CA ILE A 207 17.72 -18.36 12.91
C ILE A 207 16.66 -19.46 12.79
N ALA A 208 15.67 -19.30 11.89
CA ALA A 208 14.68 -20.33 11.60
C ALA A 208 15.30 -21.50 10.83
N TYR A 209 16.16 -21.22 9.84
CA TYR A 209 16.91 -22.24 9.11
C TYR A 209 17.83 -23.04 10.03
N ASP A 210 18.64 -22.36 10.84
CA ASP A 210 19.56 -23.02 11.77
C ASP A 210 18.78 -23.93 12.75
N THR A 211 17.58 -23.51 13.14
CA THR A 211 16.69 -24.28 14.02
C THR A 211 16.08 -25.48 13.30
N ALA A 212 15.58 -25.29 12.08
CA ALA A 212 15.01 -26.36 11.26
C ALA A 212 16.04 -27.41 10.88
N GLN A 213 17.27 -27.01 10.56
CA GLN A 213 18.36 -27.92 10.23
C GLN A 213 18.72 -28.81 11.42
N ARG A 214 18.93 -28.23 12.61
CA ARG A 214 19.17 -29.00 13.84
C ARG A 214 18.02 -29.96 14.15
N LEU A 215 16.78 -29.50 13.96
CA LEU A 215 15.60 -30.31 14.18
C LEU A 215 15.55 -31.51 13.22
N TRP A 216 15.84 -31.30 11.94
CA TRP A 216 15.80 -32.33 10.91
C TRP A 216 16.92 -33.36 11.07
N GLU A 217 18.14 -32.90 11.36
CA GLU A 217 19.30 -33.76 11.62
C GLU A 217 19.06 -34.68 12.83
N ALA A 218 18.46 -34.16 13.91
CA ALA A 218 18.16 -34.94 15.11
C ALA A 218 17.13 -36.07 14.91
N LEU A 219 16.43 -36.08 13.77
CA LEU A 219 15.42 -37.08 13.44
C LEU A 219 15.92 -38.18 12.49
N HIS A 220 17.11 -38.00 11.91
CA HIS A 220 17.72 -38.93 10.95
C HIS A 220 18.91 -39.72 11.53
N VAL A 221 18.90 -39.96 12.84
CA VAL A 221 19.90 -40.76 13.57
C VAL A 221 19.39 -42.17 13.83
#